data_AF-K2SX44-F1
#
_entry.id   AF-K2SX44-F1
#
_cell.length_a   1.000
_cell.length_b   1.000
_cell.length_c   1.000
_cell.angle_alpha   90.00
_cell.angle_beta   90.00
_cell.angle_gamma   90.00
#
_symmetry.space_group_name_H-M   'P 1'
#
loop_
_entity.id
_entity.type
_entity.pdbx_description
1 polymer ?
#
loop_
_entity_poly.entity_id
_entity_poly.type
_entity_poly.pdbx_seq_one_letter_code
_entity_poly.pdbx_strand_id
1 'polypeptide(L)'
;MSASKQLQHRRAHNLLLITKLLSCRENASPFTLVIDSLEQSGKGLVREFIRRANVAKTRVVFVSLETLRKPKGVDVFIAAAQQNPIALQKEIAKVAGEISGRQKTLLILDTLHPLISHPATSLTLPQFLSSLLNPSTSLVATYHSDMPLPQSTAAAANSHYMPHPLTLLKYISTTLLTVHSLPHVIDHKEAQDRSLAGPVFGLAEEIEGVVGGLGRNGRGNDAAVRGTVLEMEYRRKSGRGVREWFFLPATPPLNGAAIGKTKETAILLEDHPLYKRGPEEMNGQEEGVDTTFDLGLTEKQRRDREGVVLPYFDAQNDGGGPGEGGRILYDMGVEDDFDEEEDEI
;
A
#
# COMPACT_ATOMS: atom_id res chain seq x y z
N MET A 1 4.29 -26.06 -11.10
CA MET A 1 3.98 -24.97 -12.07
C MET A 1 5.25 -24.15 -12.28
N SER A 2 5.57 -23.71 -13.51
CA SER A 2 6.73 -22.83 -13.74
C SER A 2 6.63 -21.54 -12.92
N ALA A 3 7.75 -21.07 -12.36
CA ALA A 3 7.84 -19.84 -11.56
C ALA A 3 7.25 -18.61 -12.28
N SER A 4 7.40 -18.55 -13.62
CA SER A 4 6.82 -17.49 -14.45
C SER A 4 5.28 -17.48 -14.41
N LYS A 5 4.64 -18.66 -14.45
CA LYS A 5 3.18 -18.77 -14.36
C LYS A 5 2.64 -18.37 -12.99
N GLN A 6 3.36 -18.70 -11.91
CA GLN A 6 3.00 -18.29 -10.55
C GLN A 6 3.08 -16.78 -10.38
N LEU A 7 4.11 -16.15 -10.95
CA LEU A 7 4.28 -14.70 -10.93
C LEU A 7 3.17 -13.98 -11.70
N GLN A 8 2.83 -14.45 -12.91
CA GLN A 8 1.70 -13.91 -13.69
C GLN A 8 0.37 -14.05 -12.94
N HIS A 9 0.13 -15.20 -12.32
CA HIS A 9 -1.07 -15.43 -11.51
C HIS A 9 -1.14 -14.46 -10.32
N ARG A 10 -0.02 -14.26 -9.60
CA ARG A 10 0.08 -13.28 -8.50
C ARG A 10 -0.27 -11.87 -8.98
N ARG A 11 0.30 -11.45 -10.11
CA ARG A 11 0.06 -10.12 -10.70
C ARG A 11 -1.41 -9.90 -11.04
N ALA A 12 -2.02 -10.84 -11.77
CA ALA A 12 -3.43 -10.76 -12.13
C ALA A 12 -4.33 -10.74 -10.89
N HIS A 13 -4.05 -11.59 -9.90
CA HIS A 13 -4.78 -11.61 -8.63
C HIS A 13 -4.71 -10.27 -7.90
N ASN A 14 -3.53 -9.66 -7.80
CA ASN A 14 -3.34 -8.41 -7.07
C ASN A 14 -4.00 -7.21 -7.78
N LEU A 15 -3.97 -7.16 -9.11
CA LEU A 15 -4.68 -6.15 -9.90
C LEU A 15 -6.21 -6.26 -9.77
N LEU A 16 -6.74 -7.49 -9.74
CA LEU A 16 -8.15 -7.72 -9.47
C LEU A 16 -8.52 -7.32 -8.04
N LEU A 17 -7.65 -7.62 -7.06
CA LEU A 17 -7.86 -7.28 -5.66
C LEU A 17 -7.96 -5.76 -5.45
N ILE A 18 -6.98 -4.99 -5.93
CA ILE A 18 -7.03 -3.52 -5.80
C ILE A 18 -8.24 -2.93 -6.52
N THR A 19 -8.60 -3.48 -7.68
CA THR A 19 -9.79 -3.03 -8.43
C THR A 19 -11.08 -3.29 -7.66
N LYS A 20 -11.17 -4.45 -6.99
CA LYS A 20 -12.29 -4.81 -6.12
C LYS A 20 -12.38 -3.87 -4.91
N LEU A 21 -11.25 -3.56 -4.28
CA LEU A 21 -11.17 -2.67 -3.12
C LEU A 21 -11.57 -1.23 -3.48
N LEU A 22 -10.98 -0.67 -4.54
CA LEU A 22 -11.25 0.70 -5.00
C LEU A 22 -12.69 0.90 -5.52
N SER A 23 -13.35 -0.18 -5.96
CA SER A 23 -14.75 -0.13 -6.38
C SER A 23 -15.74 -0.41 -5.24
N CYS A 24 -15.26 -0.70 -4.04
CA CYS A 24 -16.05 -1.10 -2.87
C CYS A 24 -17.08 -2.20 -3.19
N ARG A 25 -16.75 -3.08 -4.15
CA ARG A 25 -17.64 -4.17 -4.57
C ARG A 25 -17.71 -5.25 -3.49
N GLU A 26 -18.87 -5.89 -3.39
CA GLU A 26 -19.08 -7.06 -2.50
C GLU A 26 -18.68 -6.88 -1.03
N ASN A 27 -18.65 -5.65 -0.51
CA ASN A 27 -18.12 -5.34 0.83
C ASN A 27 -16.71 -5.90 1.02
N ALA A 28 -15.86 -5.75 0.00
CA ALA A 28 -14.48 -6.24 0.03
C ALA A 28 -13.71 -5.75 1.25
N SER A 29 -14.04 -4.54 1.73
CA SER A 29 -13.48 -3.95 2.95
C SER A 29 -14.56 -3.08 3.63
N PRO A 30 -15.05 -3.45 4.82
CA PRO A 30 -15.99 -2.60 5.56
C PRO A 30 -15.35 -1.29 6.01
N PHE A 31 -14.06 -1.30 6.39
CA PHE A 31 -13.33 -0.10 6.80
C PHE A 31 -11.97 0.01 6.08
N THR A 32 -11.88 1.01 5.20
CA THR A 32 -10.64 1.38 4.50
C THR A 32 -10.08 2.65 5.10
N LEU A 33 -8.85 2.56 5.62
CA LEU A 33 -8.10 3.69 6.13
C LEU A 33 -7.13 4.18 5.05
N VAL A 34 -7.27 5.44 4.65
CA VAL A 34 -6.30 6.12 3.78
C VAL A 34 -5.34 6.89 4.67
N ILE A 35 -4.04 6.59 4.55
CA ILE A 35 -2.99 7.32 5.24
C ILE A 35 -2.29 8.18 4.21
N ASP A 36 -2.34 9.49 4.40
CA ASP A 36 -1.70 10.46 3.51
C ASP A 36 -0.80 11.41 4.29
N SER A 37 -0.02 12.20 3.56
CA SER A 37 0.94 13.15 4.10
C SER A 37 0.85 14.47 3.34
N LEU A 38 1.58 15.49 3.79
CA LEU A 38 1.79 16.74 3.07
C LEU A 38 2.51 16.52 1.75
N GLU A 39 3.40 15.52 1.71
CA GLU A 39 4.13 15.12 0.50
C GLU A 39 3.21 14.53 -0.56
N GLN A 40 2.18 13.77 -0.15
CA GLN A 40 1.16 13.30 -1.06
C GLN A 40 -0.19 13.18 -0.36
N SER A 41 -1.14 14.01 -0.78
CA SER A 41 -2.51 13.98 -0.26
C SER A 41 -3.34 12.85 -0.87
N GLY A 42 -4.20 12.26 -0.04
CA GLY A 42 -5.17 11.22 -0.40
C GLY A 42 -6.34 11.72 -1.25
N LYS A 43 -6.47 13.03 -1.50
CA LYS A 43 -7.57 13.63 -2.29
C LYS A 43 -7.70 13.04 -3.70
N GLY A 44 -6.57 12.68 -4.33
CA GLY A 44 -6.57 12.00 -5.63
C GLY A 44 -7.23 10.63 -5.56
N LEU A 45 -6.87 9.84 -4.55
CA LEU A 45 -7.42 8.52 -4.29
C LEU A 45 -8.91 8.57 -3.91
N VAL A 46 -9.32 9.51 -3.04
CA VAL A 46 -10.73 9.73 -2.67
C VAL A 46 -11.57 10.07 -3.90
N ARG A 47 -11.05 10.89 -4.82
CA ARG A 47 -11.73 11.18 -6.09
C ARG A 47 -11.94 9.93 -6.94
N GLU A 48 -10.97 9.02 -6.95
CA GLU A 48 -11.08 7.75 -7.66
C GLU A 48 -12.13 6.82 -7.05
N PHE A 49 -12.22 6.75 -5.71
CA PHE A 49 -13.31 6.06 -5.01
C PHE A 49 -14.68 6.62 -5.42
N ILE A 50 -14.85 7.94 -5.39
CA ILE A 50 -16.10 8.61 -5.79
C ILE A 50 -16.42 8.29 -7.26
N ARG A 51 -15.43 8.37 -8.16
CA ARG A 51 -15.60 8.06 -9.58
C ARG A 51 -16.07 6.62 -9.79
N ARG A 52 -15.43 5.64 -9.14
CA ARG A 52 -15.78 4.22 -9.26
C ARG A 52 -17.14 3.91 -8.62
N ALA A 53 -17.47 4.55 -7.50
CA ALA A 53 -18.78 4.44 -6.86
C ALA A 53 -19.90 4.92 -7.79
N ASN A 54 -19.71 6.04 -8.48
CA ASN A 54 -20.66 6.55 -9.47
C ASN A 54 -20.85 5.59 -10.64
N VAL A 55 -19.78 4.98 -11.15
CA VAL A 55 -19.85 3.94 -12.19
C VAL A 55 -20.60 2.70 -11.69
N ALA A 56 -20.43 2.35 -10.41
CA ALA A 56 -21.10 1.23 -9.77
C ALA A 56 -22.53 1.54 -9.29
N LYS A 57 -23.01 2.78 -9.44
CA LYS A 57 -24.30 3.28 -8.92
C LYS A 57 -24.45 3.09 -7.40
N THR A 58 -23.35 3.22 -6.67
CA THR A 58 -23.31 3.22 -5.19
C THR A 58 -23.59 4.65 -4.70
N ARG A 59 -24.45 4.82 -3.69
CA ARG A 59 -24.74 6.14 -3.10
C ARG A 59 -23.49 6.65 -2.37
N VAL A 60 -23.04 7.86 -2.67
CA VAL A 60 -21.85 8.46 -2.06
C VAL A 60 -22.27 9.50 -1.02
N VAL A 61 -21.96 9.23 0.25
CA VAL A 61 -22.14 10.15 1.38
C VAL A 61 -20.77 10.68 1.79
N PHE A 62 -20.57 11.98 1.66
CA PHE A 62 -19.32 12.65 2.01
C PHE A 62 -19.51 13.49 3.27
N VAL A 63 -18.76 13.16 4.32
CA VAL A 63 -18.70 13.90 5.58
C VAL A 63 -17.48 14.80 5.56
N SER A 64 -17.74 16.08 5.76
CA SER A 64 -16.79 17.15 5.54
C SER A 64 -16.42 17.81 6.86
N LEU A 65 -15.25 17.48 7.39
CA LEU A 65 -14.69 18.05 8.61
C LEU A 65 -13.64 19.13 8.30
N GLU A 66 -12.90 18.99 7.21
CA GLU A 66 -11.93 19.99 6.73
C GLU A 66 -12.27 20.55 5.35
N THR A 67 -13.06 19.82 4.55
CA THR A 67 -13.34 20.18 3.17
C THR A 67 -14.44 21.24 3.11
N LEU A 68 -14.16 22.39 2.48
CA LEU A 68 -15.14 23.49 2.40
C LEU A 68 -16.11 23.35 1.22
N ARG A 69 -15.68 22.71 0.13
CA ARG A 69 -16.45 22.62 -1.13
C ARG A 69 -16.85 21.19 -1.41
N LYS A 70 -18.14 20.97 -1.70
CA LYS A 70 -18.67 19.66 -2.10
C LYS A 70 -17.88 19.10 -3.29
N PRO A 71 -17.27 17.90 -3.16
CA PRO A 71 -16.61 17.24 -4.28
C PRO A 71 -17.60 16.87 -5.40
N LYS A 72 -17.12 16.84 -6.66
CA LYS A 72 -17.95 16.44 -7.81
C LYS A 72 -18.34 14.97 -7.72
N GLY A 73 -19.58 14.65 -8.04
CA GLY A 73 -20.09 13.26 -8.06
C GLY A 73 -20.43 12.71 -6.67
N VAL A 74 -20.66 13.57 -5.68
CA VAL A 74 -21.16 13.18 -4.36
C VAL A 74 -22.68 13.39 -4.31
N ASP A 75 -23.43 12.40 -3.80
CA ASP A 75 -24.88 12.50 -3.65
C ASP A 75 -25.23 13.38 -2.44
N VAL A 76 -24.77 12.97 -1.26
CA VAL A 76 -25.05 13.64 0.01
C VAL A 76 -23.76 14.26 0.57
N PHE A 77 -23.83 15.53 0.96
CA PHE A 77 -22.70 16.24 1.55
C PHE A 77 -23.10 16.75 2.94
N ILE A 78 -22.39 16.29 3.97
CA ILE A 78 -22.62 16.64 5.37
C ILE A 78 -21.48 17.56 5.81
N ALA A 79 -21.78 18.82 6.11
CA ALA A 79 -20.80 19.77 6.63
C ALA A 79 -20.70 19.61 8.16
N ALA A 80 -19.67 18.88 8.61
CA ALA A 80 -19.50 18.43 9.99
C ALA A 80 -18.43 19.19 10.78
N ALA A 81 -17.74 20.17 10.19
CA ALA A 81 -16.59 20.86 10.78
C ALA A 81 -16.79 21.41 12.21
N GLN A 82 -18.03 21.78 12.58
CA GLN A 82 -18.39 22.33 13.89
C GLN A 82 -19.42 21.47 14.65
N GLN A 83 -19.71 20.26 14.16
CA GLN A 83 -20.72 19.41 14.78
C GLN A 83 -20.13 18.55 15.89
N ASN A 84 -20.94 18.33 16.94
CA ASN A 84 -20.62 17.34 17.97
C ASN A 84 -20.65 15.92 17.35
N PRO A 85 -19.69 15.03 17.67
CA PRO A 85 -19.67 13.67 17.13
C PRO A 85 -20.98 12.88 17.33
N ILE A 86 -21.70 13.09 18.43
CA ILE A 86 -22.99 12.42 18.69
C ILE A 86 -24.08 12.92 17.73
N ALA A 87 -24.08 14.23 17.42
CA ALA A 87 -25.01 14.80 16.44
C ALA A 87 -24.69 14.30 15.04
N LEU A 88 -23.39 14.26 14.69
CA LEU A 88 -22.90 13.73 13.44
C LEU A 88 -23.31 12.25 13.24
N GLN A 89 -23.19 11.42 14.29
CA GLN A 89 -23.62 10.03 14.25
C GLN A 89 -25.11 9.90 13.92
N LYS A 90 -25.96 10.71 14.53
CA LYS A 90 -27.41 10.72 14.27
C LYS A 90 -27.72 11.19 12.85
N GLU A 91 -27.00 12.18 12.34
CA GLU A 91 -27.17 12.67 10.97
C GLU A 91 -26.77 11.61 9.93
N ILE A 92 -25.63 10.94 10.14
CA ILE A 92 -25.18 9.83 9.28
C ILE A 92 -26.20 8.67 9.34
N ALA A 93 -26.68 8.31 10.53
CA ALA A 93 -27.68 7.25 10.69
C ALA A 93 -29.00 7.59 9.98
N LYS A 94 -29.43 8.86 10.02
CA LYS A 94 -30.61 9.33 9.27
C LYS A 94 -30.42 9.17 7.77
N VAL A 95 -29.29 9.63 7.23
CA VAL A 95 -28.97 9.51 5.80
C VAL A 95 -28.86 8.04 5.37
N ALA A 96 -28.33 7.17 6.24
CA ALA A 96 -28.29 5.74 6.02
C ALA A 96 -29.70 5.10 6.03
N GLY A 97 -30.60 5.58 6.88
CA GLY A 97 -32.00 5.11 6.94
C GLY A 97 -32.84 5.47 5.71
N GLU A 98 -32.47 6.52 4.97
CA GLU A 98 -33.14 6.92 3.72
C GLU A 98 -32.85 5.98 2.53
N ILE A 99 -31.97 5.00 2.70
CA ILE A 99 -31.56 4.09 1.64
C ILE A 99 -32.65 3.03 1.41
N SER A 100 -33.17 2.94 0.19
CA SER A 100 -33.97 1.79 -0.22
C SER A 100 -33.11 0.52 -0.16
N GLY A 101 -33.59 -0.53 0.54
CA GLY A 101 -32.81 -1.67 1.06
C GLY A 101 -31.97 -2.53 0.11
N ARG A 102 -31.73 -2.11 -1.13
CA ARG A 102 -30.86 -2.77 -2.12
C ARG A 102 -29.66 -1.91 -2.58
N GLN A 103 -29.61 -0.63 -2.23
CA GLN A 103 -28.50 0.25 -2.64
C GLN A 103 -27.35 0.19 -1.62
N LYS A 104 -26.12 0.08 -2.13
CA LYS A 104 -24.91 0.19 -1.31
C LYS A 104 -24.55 1.65 -1.09
N THR A 105 -23.91 1.94 0.03
CA THR A 105 -23.45 3.28 0.39
C THR A 105 -21.94 3.30 0.62
N LEU A 106 -21.29 4.28 0.00
CA LEU A 106 -19.92 4.63 0.27
C LEU A 106 -19.93 5.85 1.19
N LEU A 107 -19.51 5.64 2.45
CA LEU A 107 -19.36 6.71 3.42
C LEU A 107 -17.90 7.17 3.44
N ILE A 108 -17.66 8.44 3.17
CA ILE A 108 -16.33 9.03 3.12
C ILE A 108 -16.20 10.05 4.25
N LEU A 109 -15.22 9.86 5.12
CA LEU A 109 -14.77 10.86 6.09
C LEU A 109 -13.50 11.50 5.55
N ASP A 110 -13.54 12.81 5.31
CA ASP A 110 -12.40 13.52 4.73
C ASP A 110 -11.18 13.56 5.65
N THR A 111 -11.37 13.67 6.97
CA THR A 111 -10.30 13.56 7.98
C THR A 111 -10.83 12.97 9.28
N LEU A 112 -10.02 12.18 9.98
CA LEU A 112 -10.37 11.62 11.30
C LEU A 112 -9.91 12.50 12.48
N HIS A 113 -9.09 13.53 12.24
CA HIS A 113 -8.42 14.29 13.29
C HIS A 113 -9.37 14.95 14.31
N PRO A 114 -10.48 15.59 13.89
CA PRO A 114 -11.44 16.15 14.83
C PRO A 114 -12.07 15.09 15.73
N LEU A 115 -12.31 13.88 15.23
CA LEU A 115 -12.90 12.78 16.01
C LEU A 115 -11.89 12.19 17.00
N ILE A 116 -10.62 12.09 16.61
CA ILE A 116 -9.53 11.61 17.49
C ILE A 116 -9.27 12.60 18.62
N SER A 117 -9.32 13.90 18.31
CA SER A 117 -8.98 14.98 19.25
C SER A 117 -10.14 15.35 20.18
N HIS A 118 -11.37 14.98 19.85
CA HIS A 118 -12.55 15.40 20.60
C HIS A 118 -12.70 14.59 21.91
N PRO A 119 -12.92 15.23 23.08
CA PRO A 119 -12.99 14.56 24.37
C PRO A 119 -14.03 13.43 24.47
N ALA A 120 -15.16 13.59 23.79
CA ALA A 120 -16.24 12.59 23.81
C ALA A 120 -15.95 11.31 22.99
N THR A 121 -15.01 11.36 22.03
CA THR A 121 -14.76 10.27 21.08
C THR A 121 -13.33 9.77 21.08
N SER A 122 -12.39 10.45 21.72
CA SER A 122 -10.98 10.05 21.76
C SER A 122 -10.78 8.63 22.32
N LEU A 123 -11.53 8.26 23.37
CA LEU A 123 -11.49 6.91 23.97
C LEU A 123 -12.42 5.90 23.27
N THR A 124 -13.49 6.38 22.64
CA THR A 124 -14.56 5.54 22.07
C THR A 124 -14.57 5.52 20.54
N LEU A 125 -13.47 5.96 19.91
CA LEU A 125 -13.36 6.04 18.46
C LEU A 125 -13.68 4.72 17.73
N PRO A 126 -13.22 3.53 18.19
CA PRO A 126 -13.61 2.27 17.55
C PRO A 126 -15.11 2.01 17.63
N GLN A 127 -15.74 2.34 18.77
CA GLN A 127 -17.19 2.19 18.95
C GLN A 127 -17.96 3.16 18.03
N PHE A 128 -17.48 4.39 17.90
CA PHE A 128 -18.04 5.37 16.97
C PHE A 128 -17.95 4.85 15.53
N LEU A 129 -16.78 4.45 15.06
CA LEU A 129 -16.59 3.94 13.69
C LEU A 129 -17.40 2.67 13.44
N SER A 130 -17.45 1.75 14.41
CA SER A 130 -18.25 0.54 14.33
C SER A 130 -19.75 0.84 14.16
N SER A 131 -20.26 1.87 14.83
CA SER A 131 -21.66 2.28 14.69
C SER A 131 -22.04 2.80 13.30
N LEU A 132 -21.04 3.24 12.51
CA LEU A 132 -21.24 3.70 11.13
C LEU A 132 -21.22 2.52 10.14
N LEU A 133 -20.72 1.36 10.56
CA LEU A 133 -20.62 0.18 9.72
C LEU A 133 -21.94 -0.59 9.71
N ASN A 134 -22.39 -0.95 8.53
CA ASN A 134 -23.51 -1.87 8.32
C ASN A 134 -23.22 -2.73 7.07
N PRO A 135 -23.97 -3.81 6.83
CA PRO A 135 -23.71 -4.71 5.69
C PRO A 135 -23.86 -4.07 4.30
N SER A 136 -24.37 -2.85 4.17
CA SER A 136 -24.49 -2.13 2.90
C SER A 136 -23.59 -0.90 2.81
N THR A 137 -22.89 -0.54 3.89
CA THR A 137 -22.01 0.63 3.98
C THR A 137 -20.55 0.20 3.96
N SER A 138 -19.78 0.80 3.05
CA SER A 138 -18.31 0.76 3.08
C SER A 138 -17.79 2.12 3.56
N LEU A 139 -16.97 2.12 4.60
CA LEU A 139 -16.39 3.32 5.18
C LEU A 139 -14.97 3.54 4.64
N VAL A 140 -14.73 4.73 4.09
CA VAL A 140 -13.40 5.22 3.71
C VAL A 140 -13.09 6.44 4.56
N ALA A 141 -12.00 6.42 5.32
CA ALA A 141 -11.61 7.55 6.15
C ALA A 141 -10.14 7.90 5.93
N THR A 142 -9.82 9.19 5.93
CA THR A 142 -8.44 9.66 5.76
C THR A 142 -7.82 10.05 7.09
N TYR A 143 -6.56 9.69 7.27
CA TYR A 143 -5.71 10.09 8.37
C TYR A 143 -4.42 10.70 7.81
N HIS A 144 -4.23 12.00 8.05
CA HIS A 144 -3.00 12.72 7.78
C HIS A 144 -1.90 12.35 8.79
N SER A 145 -0.79 11.75 8.34
CA SER A 145 0.35 11.39 9.20
C SER A 145 1.03 12.59 9.84
N ASP A 146 0.94 13.74 9.16
CA ASP A 146 1.74 14.92 9.49
C ASP A 146 0.97 15.94 10.34
N MET A 147 -0.26 15.62 10.74
CA MET A 147 -1.02 16.46 11.65
C MET A 147 -0.68 16.12 13.12
N PRO A 148 -0.20 17.10 13.90
CA PRO A 148 0.08 16.87 15.30
C PRO A 148 -1.23 16.60 16.05
N LEU A 149 -1.21 15.61 16.93
CA LEU A 149 -2.31 15.37 17.85
C LEU A 149 -2.19 16.33 19.04
N PRO A 150 -3.29 16.97 19.47
CA PRO A 150 -3.25 17.81 20.65
C PRO A 150 -2.89 16.97 21.87
N GLN A 151 -1.80 17.32 22.54
CA GLN A 151 -1.43 16.78 23.84
C GLN A 151 -2.45 17.27 24.87
N SER A 152 -3.57 16.57 25.02
CA SER A 152 -4.57 16.93 26.02
C SER A 152 -3.97 16.73 27.42
N THR A 153 -3.74 17.84 28.14
CA THR A 153 -3.17 17.88 29.49
C THR A 153 -3.99 17.09 30.53
N ALA A 154 -5.28 16.88 30.28
CA ALA A 154 -6.16 16.07 31.13
C ALA A 154 -6.24 14.59 30.68
N ALA A 155 -6.10 14.29 29.39
CA ALA A 155 -6.05 12.90 28.90
C ALA A 155 -4.67 12.27 29.07
N ALA A 156 -3.59 13.07 29.11
CA ALA A 156 -2.22 12.63 29.31
C ALA A 156 -2.05 11.76 30.57
N ALA A 157 -2.73 12.11 31.67
CA ALA A 157 -2.67 11.34 32.92
C ALA A 157 -3.21 9.91 32.79
N ASN A 158 -4.17 9.67 31.87
CA ASN A 158 -4.74 8.34 31.59
C ASN A 158 -4.24 7.73 30.28
N SER A 159 -3.40 8.44 29.51
CA SER A 159 -2.98 8.05 28.15
C SER A 159 -1.69 7.23 28.12
N HIS A 160 -1.02 7.01 29.26
CA HIS A 160 0.26 6.29 29.29
C HIS A 160 0.17 4.84 28.81
N TYR A 161 -1.00 4.20 28.95
CA TYR A 161 -1.25 2.82 28.51
C TYR A 161 -2.07 2.73 27.22
N MET A 162 -2.52 3.87 26.69
CA MET A 162 -3.37 3.86 25.51
C MET A 162 -2.51 3.89 24.25
N PRO A 163 -2.75 3.01 23.27
CA PRO A 163 -2.00 3.05 22.03
C PRO A 163 -2.26 4.36 21.30
N HIS A 164 -1.26 4.81 20.53
CA HIS A 164 -1.40 5.95 19.64
C HIS A 164 -2.61 5.76 18.71
N PRO A 165 -3.43 6.80 18.44
CA PRO A 165 -4.64 6.67 17.63
C PRO A 165 -4.42 6.05 16.25
N LEU A 166 -3.29 6.38 15.61
CA LEU A 166 -2.92 5.73 14.35
C LEU A 166 -2.75 4.20 14.50
N THR A 167 -2.13 3.74 15.58
CA THR A 167 -1.95 2.30 15.84
C THR A 167 -3.30 1.61 16.00
N LEU A 168 -4.24 2.25 16.72
CA LEU A 168 -5.60 1.77 16.88
C LEU A 168 -6.36 1.73 15.55
N LEU A 169 -6.26 2.78 14.74
CA LEU A 169 -6.90 2.85 13.42
C LEU A 169 -6.35 1.80 12.46
N LYS A 170 -5.02 1.63 12.41
CA LYS A 170 -4.37 0.55 11.67
C LYS A 170 -4.85 -0.81 12.15
N TYR A 171 -5.04 -0.99 13.46
CA TYR A 171 -5.51 -2.25 14.03
C TYR A 171 -6.95 -2.59 13.62
N ILE A 172 -7.89 -1.64 13.69
CA ILE A 172 -9.30 -1.90 13.36
C ILE A 172 -9.60 -1.89 11.85
N SER A 173 -8.74 -1.30 11.03
CA SER A 173 -8.93 -1.23 9.58
C SER A 173 -8.78 -2.59 8.89
N THR A 174 -9.68 -2.88 7.94
CA THR A 174 -9.62 -4.08 7.09
C THR A 174 -8.74 -3.87 5.86
N THR A 175 -8.57 -2.62 5.44
CA THR A 175 -7.65 -2.24 4.37
C THR A 175 -6.97 -0.94 4.73
N LEU A 176 -5.65 -0.90 4.57
CA LEU A 176 -4.85 0.30 4.69
C LEU A 176 -4.34 0.67 3.30
N LEU A 177 -4.50 1.93 2.94
CA LEU A 177 -3.98 2.50 1.70
C LEU A 177 -3.08 3.67 2.09
N THR A 178 -1.77 3.43 2.14
CA THR A 178 -0.79 4.49 2.36
C THR A 178 -0.43 5.10 1.00
N VAL A 179 -0.44 6.42 0.97
CA VAL A 179 -0.33 7.20 -0.25
C VAL A 179 1.07 7.84 -0.31
N HIS A 180 1.76 7.62 -1.43
CA HIS A 180 3.14 8.08 -1.66
C HIS A 180 3.26 8.87 -2.96
N SER A 181 4.19 9.82 -3.02
CA SER A 181 4.50 10.56 -4.24
C SER A 181 5.39 9.71 -5.16
N LEU A 182 5.08 9.63 -6.45
CA LEU A 182 5.87 8.82 -7.39
C LEU A 182 7.34 9.30 -7.49
N PRO A 183 7.63 10.61 -7.66
CA PRO A 183 9.01 11.11 -7.66
C PRO A 183 9.84 10.65 -6.46
N HIS A 184 9.29 10.78 -5.24
CA HIS A 184 10.00 10.38 -4.02
C HIS A 184 10.30 8.88 -4.00
N VAL A 185 9.36 8.05 -4.45
CA VAL A 185 9.55 6.59 -4.54
C VAL A 185 10.63 6.23 -5.57
N ILE A 186 10.70 6.97 -6.68
CA ILE A 186 11.75 6.80 -7.70
C ILE A 186 13.11 7.22 -7.14
N ASP A 187 13.21 8.38 -6.49
CA ASP A 187 14.46 8.88 -5.90
C ASP A 187 15.01 7.90 -4.84
N HIS A 188 14.11 7.35 -4.00
CA HIS A 188 14.47 6.28 -3.05
C HIS A 188 15.00 5.03 -3.75
N LYS A 189 14.33 4.60 -4.82
CA LYS A 189 14.78 3.45 -5.60
C LYS A 189 16.13 3.71 -6.26
N GLU A 190 16.33 4.89 -6.84
CA GLU A 190 17.58 5.26 -7.50
C GLU A 190 18.76 5.31 -6.53
N ALA A 191 18.55 5.86 -5.33
CA ALA A 191 19.54 5.83 -4.26
C ALA A 191 19.85 4.40 -3.84
N GLN A 192 18.83 3.55 -3.65
CA GLN A 192 19.02 2.14 -3.29
C GLN A 192 19.78 1.37 -4.36
N ASP A 193 19.43 1.54 -5.63
CA ASP A 193 20.09 0.87 -6.75
C ASP A 193 21.56 1.33 -6.89
N ARG A 194 21.88 2.57 -6.50
CA ARG A 194 23.26 3.10 -6.45
C ARG A 194 23.96 2.86 -5.10
N SER A 195 23.29 2.20 -4.15
CA SER A 195 23.77 2.01 -2.77
C SER A 195 24.17 3.32 -2.07
N LEU A 196 23.47 4.41 -2.40
CA LEU A 196 23.59 5.71 -1.75
C LEU A 196 22.61 5.79 -0.56
N ALA A 197 22.87 6.73 0.35
CA ALA A 197 21.90 7.06 1.39
C ALA A 197 20.57 7.49 0.74
N GLY A 198 19.46 6.91 1.20
CA GLY A 198 18.14 7.26 0.70
C GLY A 198 17.82 8.73 0.97
N PRO A 199 17.20 9.45 0.02
CA PRO A 199 16.70 10.79 0.29
C PRO A 199 15.67 10.75 1.42
N VAL A 200 15.50 11.86 2.12
CA VAL A 200 14.50 11.98 3.17
C VAL A 200 13.59 13.13 2.80
N PHE A 201 12.28 12.98 3.04
CA PHE A 201 11.28 13.96 2.65
C PHE A 201 10.35 14.32 3.82
N GLY A 202 9.86 15.55 3.83
CA GLY A 202 8.84 16.01 4.77
C GLY A 202 9.34 16.05 6.21
N LEU A 203 8.52 15.57 7.16
CA LEU A 203 8.84 15.63 8.59
C LEU A 203 10.10 14.87 8.99
N ALA A 204 10.50 13.86 8.21
CA ALA A 204 11.70 13.08 8.48
C ALA A 204 12.99 13.87 8.17
N GLU A 205 12.92 14.98 7.43
CA GLU A 205 14.08 15.86 7.20
C GLU A 205 14.49 16.62 8.48
N GLU A 206 13.64 16.60 9.53
CA GLU A 206 13.84 17.31 10.79
C GLU A 206 14.09 18.83 10.62
N ILE A 207 13.68 19.39 9.48
CA ILE A 207 13.76 20.81 9.21
C ILE A 207 12.58 21.52 9.89
N GLU A 208 12.87 22.53 10.69
CA GLU A 208 11.85 23.32 11.36
C GLU A 208 10.95 24.04 10.34
N GLY A 209 9.64 23.87 10.49
CA GLY A 209 8.61 24.49 9.65
C GLY A 209 7.87 23.50 8.76
N VAL A 210 7.04 24.03 7.86
CA VAL A 210 6.27 23.22 6.90
C VAL A 210 7.02 23.23 5.57
N VAL A 211 8.06 22.40 5.48
CA VAL A 211 8.80 22.15 4.24
C VAL A 211 8.06 21.08 3.44
N GLY A 212 7.93 21.29 2.13
CA GLY A 212 7.35 20.31 1.23
C GLY A 212 8.40 19.90 0.20
N GLY A 213 8.65 18.60 0.09
CA GLY A 213 9.59 18.03 -0.85
C GLY A 213 9.26 18.39 -2.30
N LEU A 214 10.30 18.50 -3.13
CA LEU A 214 10.12 18.69 -4.56
C LEU A 214 9.38 17.48 -5.15
N GLY A 215 8.48 17.70 -6.11
CA GLY A 215 7.68 16.62 -6.68
C GLY A 215 6.49 16.17 -5.81
N ARG A 216 6.22 16.81 -4.67
CA ARG A 216 5.03 16.54 -3.85
C ARG A 216 3.73 16.60 -4.65
N ASN A 217 2.77 15.75 -4.27
CA ASN A 217 1.46 15.62 -4.88
C ASN A 217 1.49 15.29 -6.38
N GLY A 218 2.61 14.76 -6.90
CA GLY A 218 2.77 14.45 -8.32
C GLY A 218 2.54 15.67 -9.23
N ARG A 219 2.86 16.88 -8.77
CA ARG A 219 2.74 18.13 -9.55
C ARG A 219 3.84 18.21 -10.62
N GLY A 220 3.68 17.44 -11.69
CA GLY A 220 4.44 17.55 -12.93
C GLY A 220 3.52 17.78 -14.12
N ASN A 221 4.02 18.44 -15.17
CA ASN A 221 3.31 18.53 -16.45
C ASN A 221 3.35 17.20 -17.22
N ASP A 222 4.24 16.28 -16.85
CA ASP A 222 4.36 14.98 -17.48
C ASP A 222 3.22 14.05 -17.03
N ALA A 223 2.45 13.56 -18.00
CA ALA A 223 1.36 12.62 -17.78
C ALA A 223 1.85 11.29 -17.19
N ALA A 224 3.11 10.90 -17.41
CA ALA A 224 3.71 9.69 -16.83
C ALA A 224 3.97 9.83 -15.32
N VAL A 225 4.25 11.06 -14.85
CA VAL A 225 4.51 11.34 -13.43
C VAL A 225 3.23 11.72 -12.68
N ARG A 226 2.18 12.11 -13.42
CA ARG A 226 0.91 12.56 -12.87
C ARG A 226 0.11 11.37 -12.33
N GLY A 227 0.32 11.06 -11.06
CA GLY A 227 -0.38 9.98 -10.37
C GLY A 227 -0.01 9.90 -8.90
N THR A 228 -0.39 8.80 -8.28
CA THR A 228 -0.17 8.54 -6.86
C THR A 228 0.23 7.09 -6.69
N VAL A 229 1.30 6.85 -5.93
CA VAL A 229 1.70 5.50 -5.55
C VAL A 229 0.89 5.08 -4.33
N LEU A 230 0.40 3.85 -4.34
CA LEU A 230 -0.44 3.27 -3.31
C LEU A 230 0.26 2.04 -2.75
N GLU A 231 0.62 2.10 -1.48
CA GLU A 231 0.97 0.93 -0.70
C GLU A 231 -0.32 0.38 -0.09
N MET A 232 -0.74 -0.80 -0.53
CA MET A 232 -1.96 -1.45 -0.07
C MET A 232 -1.62 -2.55 0.91
N GLU A 233 -2.21 -2.51 2.11
CA GLU A 233 -2.29 -3.65 3.03
C GLU A 233 -3.74 -4.11 3.14
N TYR A 234 -4.04 -5.32 2.66
CA TYR A 234 -5.36 -5.93 2.75
C TYR A 234 -5.36 -7.10 3.72
N ARG A 235 -6.27 -7.10 4.70
CA ARG A 235 -6.41 -8.19 5.66
C ARG A 235 -7.49 -9.16 5.21
N ARG A 236 -7.08 -10.40 4.94
CA ARG A 236 -7.99 -11.48 4.56
C ARG A 236 -8.81 -11.93 5.76
N LYS A 237 -9.89 -12.66 5.48
CA LYS A 237 -10.71 -13.32 6.52
C LYS A 237 -9.91 -14.30 7.39
N SER A 238 -8.81 -14.84 6.88
CA SER A 238 -7.89 -15.69 7.63
C SER A 238 -6.96 -14.93 8.59
N GLY A 239 -7.03 -13.59 8.64
CA GLY A 239 -6.11 -12.75 9.41
C GLY A 239 -4.79 -12.44 8.70
N ARG A 240 -4.41 -13.20 7.66
CA ARG A 240 -3.19 -12.93 6.89
C ARG A 240 -3.31 -11.63 6.07
N GLY A 241 -2.31 -10.76 6.19
CA GLY A 241 -2.17 -9.54 5.40
C GLY A 241 -1.58 -9.80 4.01
N VAL A 242 -2.06 -9.07 3.00
CA VAL A 242 -1.44 -8.97 1.67
C VAL A 242 -0.95 -7.54 1.52
N ARG A 243 0.35 -7.38 1.27
CA ARG A 243 0.95 -6.08 0.95
C ARG A 243 1.37 -6.04 -0.51
N GLU A 244 1.03 -4.97 -1.20
CA GLU A 244 1.40 -4.77 -2.60
C GLU A 244 1.43 -3.28 -2.96
N TRP A 245 2.28 -2.92 -3.92
CA TRP A 245 2.47 -1.54 -4.37
C TRP A 245 1.86 -1.33 -5.75
N PHE A 246 1.06 -0.28 -5.88
CA PHE A 246 0.37 0.09 -7.11
C PHE A 246 0.67 1.53 -7.50
N PHE A 247 0.62 1.82 -8.78
CA PHE A 247 0.55 3.18 -9.29
C PHE A 247 -0.86 3.46 -9.80
N LEU A 248 -1.46 4.54 -9.29
CA LEU A 248 -2.74 5.06 -9.73
C LEU A 248 -2.51 6.35 -10.53
N PRO A 249 -2.67 6.35 -11.86
CA PRO A 249 -2.52 7.55 -12.65
C PRO A 249 -3.64 8.56 -12.32
N ALA A 250 -3.28 9.83 -12.34
CA ALA A 250 -4.24 10.90 -12.13
C ALA A 250 -5.17 10.99 -13.34
N THR A 251 -6.47 10.93 -13.10
CA THR A 251 -7.45 11.15 -14.15
C THR A 251 -7.37 12.61 -14.64
N PRO A 252 -7.28 12.85 -15.96
CA PRO A 252 -7.32 14.21 -16.48
C PRO A 252 -8.68 14.86 -16.15
N PRO A 253 -8.74 16.18 -15.92
CA PRO A 253 -10.00 16.88 -15.75
C PRO A 253 -10.87 16.68 -16.99
N LEU A 254 -12.17 16.53 -16.74
CA LEU A 254 -13.23 16.15 -17.67
C LEU A 254 -13.49 17.18 -18.79
N ASN A 255 -12.47 17.59 -19.54
CA ASN A 255 -12.60 18.43 -20.74
C ASN A 255 -12.23 17.59 -21.96
N GLY A 256 -13.25 16.88 -22.47
CA GLY A 256 -13.33 16.43 -23.87
C GLY A 256 -12.30 15.42 -24.36
N ALA A 257 -12.46 14.14 -24.01
CA ALA A 257 -12.28 13.01 -24.94
C ALA A 257 -12.54 11.66 -24.24
N ALA A 258 -13.32 10.82 -24.92
CA ALA A 258 -13.53 9.38 -24.72
C ALA A 258 -14.25 8.91 -23.44
N ILE A 259 -15.59 8.97 -23.50
CA ILE A 259 -16.45 7.91 -22.94
C ILE A 259 -16.20 6.66 -23.80
N GLY A 260 -15.12 5.94 -23.50
CA GLY A 260 -14.78 4.67 -24.12
C GLY A 260 -14.16 3.79 -23.05
N LYS A 261 -14.83 2.66 -22.73
CA LYS A 261 -14.42 1.58 -21.83
C LYS A 261 -13.06 1.83 -21.15
N THR A 262 -13.05 2.55 -20.04
CA THR A 262 -11.80 2.90 -19.34
C THR A 262 -11.15 1.61 -18.86
N LYS A 263 -10.07 1.20 -19.56
CA LYS A 263 -9.15 0.15 -19.12
C LYS A 263 -8.78 0.39 -17.67
N GLU A 264 -8.66 -0.70 -16.93
CA GLU A 264 -8.20 -0.72 -15.53
C GLU A 264 -6.97 0.17 -15.37
N THR A 265 -7.11 1.24 -14.59
CA THR A 265 -6.10 2.31 -14.55
C THR A 265 -4.98 2.03 -13.57
N ALA A 266 -5.19 1.14 -12.59
CA ALA A 266 -4.16 0.80 -11.61
C ALA A 266 -3.20 -0.22 -12.22
N ILE A 267 -1.90 0.04 -12.12
CA ILE A 267 -0.84 -0.89 -12.51
C ILE A 267 0.02 -1.22 -11.30
N LEU A 268 0.73 -2.34 -11.34
CA LEU A 268 1.74 -2.64 -10.31
C LEU A 268 2.89 -1.64 -10.43
N LEU A 269 3.44 -1.23 -9.29
CA LEU A 269 4.58 -0.31 -9.28
C LEU A 269 5.78 -0.90 -10.04
N GLU A 270 6.02 -2.21 -9.92
CA GLU A 270 7.06 -2.96 -10.65
C GLU A 270 6.94 -2.84 -12.18
N ASP A 271 5.73 -2.63 -12.70
CA ASP A 271 5.46 -2.55 -14.13
C ASP A 271 5.47 -1.09 -14.64
N HIS A 272 5.63 -0.10 -13.75
CA HIS A 272 5.69 1.31 -14.13
C HIS A 272 7.00 1.62 -14.89
N PRO A 273 6.97 2.30 -16.05
CA PRO A 273 8.15 2.48 -16.89
C PRO A 273 9.29 3.25 -16.21
N LEU A 274 8.98 4.28 -15.41
CA LEU A 274 10.01 5.02 -14.64
C LEU A 274 10.53 4.25 -13.42
N TYR A 275 9.81 3.21 -12.97
CA TYR A 275 10.22 2.39 -11.84
C TYR A 275 10.99 1.14 -12.31
N LYS A 276 10.65 0.63 -13.49
CA LYS A 276 11.34 -0.47 -14.14
C LYS A 276 12.53 0.07 -14.92
N ARG A 277 13.74 -0.03 -14.36
CA ARG A 277 14.94 0.16 -15.16
C ARG A 277 14.99 -0.91 -16.25
N GLY A 278 15.12 -0.47 -17.50
CA GLY A 278 15.39 -1.36 -18.61
C GLY A 278 16.77 -1.99 -18.45
N PRO A 279 17.01 -3.18 -19.02
CA PRO A 279 18.36 -3.75 -19.08
C PRO A 279 19.36 -2.83 -19.83
N GLU A 280 18.88 -1.82 -20.57
CA GLU A 280 19.72 -0.88 -21.31
C GLU A 280 20.43 0.17 -20.42
N GLU A 281 19.93 0.48 -19.23
CA GLU A 281 20.64 1.37 -18.28
C GLU A 281 21.78 0.64 -17.54
N MET A 282 21.77 -0.69 -17.53
CA MET A 282 22.95 -1.47 -17.11
C MET A 282 24.08 -1.43 -18.15
N ASN A 283 23.79 -1.10 -19.41
CA ASN A 283 24.80 -0.92 -20.46
C ASN A 283 25.25 0.55 -20.61
N GLY A 284 24.59 1.50 -19.95
CA GLY A 284 24.88 2.94 -20.08
C GLY A 284 25.88 3.51 -19.09
N GLN A 285 26.30 2.70 -18.11
CA GLN A 285 27.37 3.02 -17.14
C GLN A 285 28.24 1.78 -16.90
N GLU A 286 28.65 1.11 -17.98
CA GLU A 286 29.99 0.53 -18.03
C GLU A 286 30.99 1.64 -18.43
N GLU A 287 30.95 2.80 -17.74
CA GLU A 287 32.25 3.38 -17.39
C GLU A 287 32.84 2.32 -16.48
N GLY A 288 33.72 1.49 -17.05
CA GLY A 288 34.43 0.46 -16.33
C GLY A 288 34.83 1.05 -15.01
N VAL A 289 34.37 0.43 -13.93
CA VAL A 289 34.81 0.84 -12.60
C VAL A 289 36.33 0.78 -12.70
N ASP A 290 36.99 1.94 -12.69
CA ASP A 290 38.45 2.05 -12.59
C ASP A 290 38.84 1.61 -11.17
N THR A 291 38.49 0.37 -10.82
CA THR A 291 39.09 -0.32 -9.69
C THR A 291 40.54 -0.53 -10.08
N THR A 292 41.46 -0.10 -9.22
CA THR A 292 42.91 -0.25 -9.42
C THR A 292 43.38 -1.72 -9.49
N PHE A 293 42.44 -2.67 -9.37
CA PHE A 293 42.68 -4.11 -9.38
C PHE A 293 41.49 -4.80 -10.05
N ASP A 294 41.71 -5.35 -11.25
CA ASP A 294 40.79 -6.28 -11.89
C ASP A 294 40.67 -7.54 -11.02
N LEU A 295 39.47 -7.78 -10.47
CA LEU A 295 39.12 -9.01 -9.73
C LEU A 295 38.77 -10.18 -10.67
N GLY A 296 38.87 -9.97 -12.00
CA GLY A 296 38.75 -11.01 -12.99
C GLY A 296 39.92 -11.99 -12.91
N LEU A 297 39.63 -13.30 -12.93
CA LEU A 297 40.69 -14.29 -13.10
C LEU A 297 41.31 -14.10 -14.47
N THR A 298 42.62 -13.90 -14.51
CA THR A 298 43.37 -13.96 -15.78
C THR A 298 43.16 -15.33 -16.43
N GLU A 299 43.25 -15.38 -17.75
CA GLU A 299 43.02 -16.63 -18.50
C GLU A 299 43.96 -17.78 -18.06
N LYS A 300 45.14 -17.42 -17.54
CA LYS A 300 46.07 -18.36 -16.90
C LYS A 300 45.54 -18.89 -15.57
N GLN A 301 45.06 -18.03 -14.67
CA GLN A 301 44.48 -18.45 -13.37
C GLN A 301 43.20 -19.26 -13.55
N ARG A 302 42.40 -18.96 -14.58
CA ARG A 302 41.22 -19.74 -14.93
C ARG A 302 41.61 -21.15 -15.38
N ARG A 303 42.61 -21.27 -16.25
CA ARG A 303 43.12 -22.57 -16.73
C ARG A 303 43.75 -23.39 -15.60
N ASP A 304 44.47 -22.74 -14.70
CA ASP A 304 45.07 -23.40 -13.54
C ASP A 304 43.99 -23.91 -12.58
N ARG A 305 42.93 -23.13 -12.33
CA ARG A 305 41.77 -23.55 -11.53
C ARG A 305 41.02 -24.71 -12.16
N GLU A 306 40.79 -24.69 -13.47
CA GLU A 306 40.12 -25.76 -14.21
C GLU A 306 41.00 -27.04 -14.29
N GLY A 307 42.33 -26.91 -14.16
CA GLY A 307 43.27 -28.03 -14.13
C GLY A 307 43.53 -28.63 -12.74
N VAL A 308 42.98 -28.06 -11.66
CA VAL A 308 43.08 -28.64 -10.32
C VAL A 308 42.13 -29.85 -10.22
N VAL A 309 42.70 -31.04 -10.25
CA VAL A 309 41.95 -32.29 -10.03
C VAL A 309 41.59 -32.39 -8.56
N LEU A 310 40.34 -32.06 -8.24
CA LEU A 310 39.79 -32.23 -6.91
C LEU A 310 39.45 -33.72 -6.70
N PRO A 311 39.88 -34.34 -5.59
CA PRO A 311 39.43 -35.68 -5.22
C PRO A 311 37.90 -35.71 -5.19
N TYR A 312 37.29 -36.70 -5.88
CA TYR A 312 35.84 -36.95 -5.94
C TYR A 312 34.98 -35.96 -6.75
N PHE A 313 35.56 -35.00 -7.47
CA PHE A 313 34.80 -34.07 -8.32
C PHE A 313 34.15 -34.74 -9.55
N ASP A 314 34.79 -35.78 -10.09
CA ASP A 314 34.22 -36.60 -11.18
C ASP A 314 32.98 -37.39 -10.75
N ALA A 315 32.76 -37.61 -9.45
CA ALA A 315 31.60 -38.33 -8.94
C ALA A 315 30.30 -37.50 -9.00
N GLN A 316 30.40 -36.20 -9.27
CA GLN A 316 29.27 -35.26 -9.28
C GLN A 316 28.85 -34.82 -10.70
N ASN A 317 29.69 -35.06 -11.71
CA ASN A 317 29.35 -34.82 -13.10
C ASN A 317 28.62 -36.06 -13.64
N ASP A 318 27.41 -35.86 -14.20
CA ASP A 318 26.43 -36.86 -14.70
C ASP A 318 26.93 -37.80 -15.83
N GLY A 319 28.23 -38.05 -15.97
CA GLY A 319 28.84 -38.64 -17.16
C GLY A 319 29.71 -39.90 -16.98
N GLY A 320 29.75 -40.56 -15.82
CA GLY A 320 30.69 -41.68 -15.62
C GLY A 320 30.29 -42.80 -14.66
N GLY A 321 29.57 -43.81 -15.17
CA GLY A 321 29.55 -45.18 -14.61
C GLY A 321 28.61 -45.45 -13.42
N PRO A 322 28.16 -46.71 -13.23
CA PRO A 322 26.96 -47.01 -12.43
C PRO A 322 27.26 -47.01 -10.93
N GLY A 323 26.63 -46.07 -10.21
CA GLY A 323 26.39 -46.21 -8.77
C GLY A 323 26.83 -45.01 -7.93
N GLU A 324 25.88 -44.10 -7.67
CA GLU A 324 25.64 -43.60 -6.31
C GLU A 324 26.68 -42.62 -5.70
N GLY A 325 27.17 -41.66 -6.48
CA GLY A 325 27.91 -40.52 -5.94
C GLY A 325 27.00 -39.45 -5.32
N GLY A 326 26.87 -39.42 -3.99
CA GLY A 326 26.39 -38.22 -3.26
C GLY A 326 24.98 -38.27 -2.67
N ARG A 327 24.31 -39.43 -2.63
CA ARG A 327 23.10 -39.59 -1.81
C ARG A 327 23.52 -39.81 -0.36
N ILE A 328 23.30 -38.81 0.49
CA ILE A 328 23.35 -39.01 1.94
C ILE A 328 22.07 -39.77 2.31
N LEU A 329 22.18 -41.09 2.47
CA LEU A 329 21.13 -41.86 3.13
C LEU A 329 21.26 -41.62 4.64
N TYR A 330 20.21 -41.03 5.22
CA TYR A 330 20.04 -40.98 6.66
C TYR A 330 19.37 -42.28 7.09
N ASP A 331 20.07 -43.12 7.86
CA ASP A 331 19.48 -44.26 8.56
C ASP A 331 19.02 -43.77 9.93
N MET A 332 17.70 -43.80 10.16
CA MET A 332 17.11 -43.42 11.45
C MET A 332 17.60 -44.37 12.56
N GLY A 333 18.24 -43.81 13.58
CA GLY A 333 18.61 -44.55 14.78
C GLY A 333 17.39 -44.79 15.68
N VAL A 334 17.41 -45.87 16.45
CA VAL A 334 16.39 -46.18 17.48
C VAL A 334 16.38 -45.14 18.62
N GLU A 335 17.39 -44.26 18.65
CA GLU A 335 17.55 -43.15 19.60
C GLU A 335 17.03 -41.80 19.06
N ASP A 336 16.48 -41.76 17.84
CA ASP A 336 15.79 -40.56 17.34
C ASP A 336 14.35 -40.54 17.87
N ASP A 337 14.13 -39.70 18.87
CA ASP A 337 12.83 -39.42 19.50
C ASP A 337 11.94 -38.61 18.54
N PHE A 338 11.47 -39.23 17.46
CA PHE A 338 10.50 -38.62 16.56
C PHE A 338 9.11 -38.69 17.23
N ASP A 339 8.68 -37.57 17.82
CA ASP A 339 7.36 -37.44 18.43
C ASP A 339 6.28 -37.55 17.33
N GLU A 340 5.53 -38.67 17.31
CA GLU A 340 4.46 -38.96 16.33
C GLU A 340 3.27 -37.96 16.37
N GLU A 341 3.29 -36.93 17.23
CA GLU A 341 2.17 -36.00 17.44
C GLU A 341 2.27 -34.69 16.63
N GLU A 342 3.35 -34.43 15.88
CA GLU A 342 3.56 -33.14 15.19
C GLU A 342 2.98 -33.06 13.76
N ASP A 343 2.50 -34.17 13.18
CA ASP A 343 2.10 -34.25 11.76
C ASP A 343 0.57 -34.36 11.50
N GLU A 344 -0.26 -33.80 12.39
CA GLU A 344 -1.67 -33.49 12.06
C GLU A 344 -1.96 -31.98 12.07
N ILE A 345 -1.43 -31.24 11.07
CA ILE A 345 -1.98 -29.92 10.68
C ILE A 345 -1.96 -29.65 9.16
#